data_AF-A0A956W462-F1
#
_entry.id   AF-A0A956W462-F1
#
_cell.length_a   1.000
_cell.length_b   1.000
_cell.length_c   1.000
_cell.angle_alpha   90.00
_cell.angle_beta   90.00
_cell.angle_gamma   90.00
#
_symmetry.space_group_name_H-M   'P 1'
#
loop_
_entity.id
_entity.type
_entity.pdbx_description
1 polymer ?
#
loop_
_entity_poly.entity_id
_entity_poly.type
_entity_poly.pdbx_seq_one_letter_code
_entity_poly.pdbx_strand_id
1 'polypeptide(L)' 'MGLYKVRRVVGELAQDEVDAAALRSIWCLSDYPNVTWHHSMWDKEAGEIICLYEAPNEE' A
#
# COMPACT_ATOMS: atom_id res chain seq x y z
N MET A 1 -14.38 -2.62 -11.88
CA MET A 1 -13.00 -2.41 -11.42
C MET A 1 -12.49 -3.73 -10.85
N GLY A 2 -11.19 -4.01 -11.00
CA GLY A 2 -10.55 -5.21 -10.48
C GLY A 2 -9.95 -4.95 -9.10
N LEU A 3 -9.85 -6.00 -8.29
CA LEU A 3 -9.14 -5.96 -7.00
C LEU A 3 -7.70 -6.43 -7.19
N TYR A 4 -6.74 -5.58 -6.83
CA TYR A 4 -5.32 -5.79 -7.01
C TYR A 4 -4.62 -5.85 -5.65
N LYS A 5 -3.69 -6.80 -5.53
CA LYS A 5 -2.83 -6.97 -4.36
C LYS A 5 -1.41 -6.59 -4.72
N VAL A 6 -0.90 -5.54 -4.07
CA VAL A 6 0.51 -5.14 -4.17
C VAL A 6 1.23 -5.71 -2.96
N ARG A 7 2.27 -6.52 -3.20
CA ARG A 7 3.15 -7.07 -2.16
C ARG A 7 4.53 -6.45 -2.30
N ARG A 8 5.08 -5.92 -1.21
CA ARG A 8 6.43 -5.33 -1.16
C ARG A 8 7.22 -6.00 -0.05
N VAL A 9 8.42 -6.49 -0.39
CA VAL A 9 9.40 -6.94 0.61
C VAL A 9 10.18 -5.71 1.05
N VAL A 10 10.13 -5.39 2.34
CA VAL A 10 10.71 -4.17 2.92
C VAL A 10 11.75 -4.45 4.00
N GLY A 11 11.86 -5.71 4.46
CA GLY A 11 12.80 -6.08 5.52
C GLY A 11 12.39 -5.53 6.88
N GLU A 12 13.37 -5.19 7.71
CA GLU A 12 13.14 -4.54 9.00
C GLU A 12 12.92 -3.04 8.79
N LEU A 13 11.74 -2.56 9.18
CA LEU A 13 11.41 -1.13 9.24
C LEU A 13 11.06 -0.74 10.66
N ALA A 14 11.39 0.49 11.04
CA ALA A 14 10.86 1.11 12.23
C ALA A 14 9.39 1.52 12.00
N GLN A 15 8.62 1.63 13.09
CA GLN A 15 7.18 1.94 13.01
C GLN A 15 6.93 3.32 12.36
N ASP A 16 7.75 4.31 12.68
CA ASP A 16 7.69 5.65 12.12
C ASP A 16 7.98 5.70 10.62
N GLU A 17 8.86 4.82 10.12
CA GLU A 17 9.11 4.68 8.69
C GLU A 17 7.88 4.16 7.94
N VAL A 18 7.17 3.19 8.54
CA VAL A 18 5.93 2.63 7.99
C VAL A 18 4.81 3.67 8.02
N ASP A 19 4.67 4.39 9.13
CA ASP A 19 3.67 5.46 9.27
C ASP A 19 3.92 6.59 8.25
N ALA A 20 5.19 6.99 8.06
CA ALA A 20 5.57 7.99 7.05
C ALA A 20 5.31 7.49 5.62
N ALA A 21 5.54 6.20 5.35
CA ALA A 21 5.25 5.60 4.04
C ALA A 21 3.73 5.51 3.77
N ALA A 22 2.93 5.19 4.79
CA ALA A 22 1.48 5.17 4.70
C ALA A 22 0.92 6.57 4.37
N LEU A 23 1.39 7.60 5.08
CA LEU A 23 0.98 8.99 4.82
C LEU A 23 1.31 9.42 3.38
N ARG A 24 2.53 9.15 2.90
CA ARG A 24 2.92 9.44 1.52
C ARG A 24 2.05 8.71 0.50
N SER A 25 1.67 7.46 0.79
CA SER A 25 0.80 6.68 -0.09
C SER A 25 -0.59 7.29 -0.19
N ILE A 26 -1.18 7.73 0.93
CA ILE A 26 -2.48 8.43 0.97
C ILE A 26 -2.43 9.72 0.15
N TRP A 27 -1.35 10.50 0.26
CA TRP A 27 -1.18 11.70 -0.57
C TRP A 27 -1.07 11.37 -2.06
N CYS A 28 -0.33 10.32 -2.42
CA CYS A 28 -0.23 9.89 -3.81
C CYS A 28 -1.60 9.49 -4.42
N LEU A 29 -2.50 8.91 -3.62
CA LEU A 29 -3.85 8.52 -4.08
C LEU A 29 -4.67 9.68 -4.64
N SER A 30 -4.40 10.94 -4.25
CA SER A 30 -5.14 12.08 -4.82
C SER A 30 -4.94 12.24 -6.31
N ASP A 31 -3.82 11.76 -6.85
CA ASP A 31 -3.49 11.84 -8.27
C ASP A 31 -4.16 10.73 -9.09
N TYR A 32 -4.78 9.74 -8.42
CA TYR A 32 -5.40 8.57 -9.03
C TYR A 32 -6.89 8.44 -8.65
N PRO A 33 -7.79 9.27 -9.23
CA PRO A 33 -9.20 9.33 -8.81
C PRO A 33 -10.02 8.06 -9.08
N ASN A 34 -9.52 7.16 -9.92
CA ASN A 34 -10.17 5.87 -10.23
C ASN A 34 -9.58 4.70 -9.43
N VAL A 35 -8.70 4.98 -8.46
CA VAL A 35 -8.09 3.98 -7.58
C VAL A 35 -8.66 4.14 -6.18
N THR A 36 -9.22 3.06 -5.65
CA THR A 36 -9.72 3.00 -4.27
C THR A 36 -8.77 2.17 -3.44
N TRP A 37 -8.17 2.76 -2.42
CA TRP A 37 -7.46 2.01 -1.39
C TRP A 37 -8.46 1.38 -0.42
N HIS A 38 -8.30 0.08 -0.16
CA HIS A 38 -9.13 -0.66 0.78
C HIS A 38 -8.44 -0.87 2.11
N HIS A 39 -7.20 -1.38 2.09
CA HIS A 39 -6.43 -1.63 3.29
C HIS A 39 -4.94 -1.78 2.99
N SER A 40 -4.12 -1.63 4.03
CA SER A 40 -2.71 -2.04 4.02
C SER A 40 -2.38 -2.79 5.31
N MET A 41 -1.56 -3.83 5.20
CA MET A 41 -1.08 -4.64 6.32
C MET A 41 0.44 -4.70 6.27
N TRP A 42 1.08 -4.47 7.41
CA TRP A 42 2.51 -4.69 7.60
C TRP A 42 2.73 -5.95 8.43
N ASP A 43 3.36 -6.95 7.82
CA ASP A 43 3.85 -8.14 8.50
C ASP A 43 5.32 -7.93 8.86
N LYS A 44 5.57 -7.75 10.16
CA LYS A 44 6.93 -7.50 10.70
C LYS A 44 7.80 -8.75 10.64
N GLU A 45 7.21 -9.92 10.82
CA GLU A 45 7.95 -11.19 10.88
C GLU A 45 8.38 -11.61 9.47
N ALA A 46 7.49 -11.47 8.49
CA ALA A 46 7.80 -11.73 7.09
C ALA A 46 8.52 -10.55 6.40
N GLY A 47 8.63 -9.39 7.05
CA GLY A 47 9.29 -8.20 6.49
C GLY A 47 8.61 -7.67 5.23
N GLU A 48 7.27 -7.71 5.21
CA GLU A 48 6.48 -7.37 4.02
C GLU A 48 5.31 -6.43 4.30
N ILE A 49 4.97 -5.64 3.28
CA ILE A 49 3.77 -4.81 3.26
C ILE A 49 2.88 -5.30 2.13
N ILE A 50 1.62 -5.55 2.48
CA ILE A 50 0.55 -5.91 1.55
C ILE A 50 -0.43 -4.74 1.47
N CYS A 51 -0.75 -4.30 0.26
CA CYS A 51 -1.78 -3.29 0.03
C CYS A 51 -2.85 -3.84 -0.92
N LEU A 52 -4.11 -3.51 -0.63
CA LEU A 52 -5.27 -3.86 -1.45
C LEU A 52 -5.86 -2.60 -2.07
N TYR A 53 -5.95 -2.62 -3.39
CA TYR A 53 -6.51 -1.53 -4.19
C TYR A 53 -7.56 -2.06 -5.14
N GLU A 54 -8.57 -1.26 -5.41
CA GLU A 54 -9.49 -1.46 -6.51
C GLU A 54 -9.23 -0.42 -7.59
N ALA A 55 -9.04 -0.86 -8.83
CA ALA A 55 -8.58 -0.02 -9.93
C ALA A 55 -9.18 -0.49 -11.28
N PRO A 56 -9.13 0.33 -12.34
CA PRO A 56 -9.58 -0.07 -13.67
C PRO A 56 -8.67 -1.10 -14.34
N ASN A 57 -7.37 -1.07 -14.04
CA ASN A 57 -6.34 -1.99 -14.55
C ASN A 57 -5.17 -2.10 -13.53
N GLU A 58 -4.15 -2.88 -13.85
CA GLU A 58 -2.97 -3.10 -13.02
C GLU A 58 -1.88 -2.00 -13.05
N GLU A 59 -1.95 -1.05 -13.98
CA GLU A 59 -0.97 0.05 -14.18
C GLU A 59 -1.37 1.32 -13.40
#